data_AF-A0A3C1H1V0-F1
#
_entry.id   AF-A0A3C1H1V0-F1
#
_cell.length_a   1.000
_cell.length_b   1.000
_cell.length_c   1.000
_cell.angle_alpha   90.00
_cell.angle_beta   90.00
_cell.angle_gamma   90.00
#
_symmetry.space_group_name_H-M   'P 1'
#
loop_
_entity.id
_entity.type
_entity.pdbx_description
1 polymer ?
#
loop_
_entity_poly.entity_id
_entity_poly.type
_entity_poly.pdbx_seq_one_letter_code
_entity_poly.pdbx_strand_id
1 'polypeptide(L)'
;MNKKLFAALAASSVLLAVCTACGESSSQAEPSVAETTAAESSAAETTAPESSAAAESVAAEDIEFEEPVVAEDGHAFLYINDGQFYVSYDGTANSLMTYAAGVPEITGDGTYTVSVDAGTKGCQFDIGGDANGDYRCDGLSFAAVIVKGGTTLYPNMCIEIKEIRMDGKPITMNAKNYTSSDDGKEMRANIYNQWVNNFPDDAHTADGAVTGDFGEYSSQIVDPADFKKWQKIEVDFEVTGTDAAGAAAGEEKKDAAAEESEAAAESSEAAAESDAAAESSAAAESSEG
;
A
#
# COMPACT_ATOMS: atom_id res chain seq x y z
N MET A 1 -33.40 -5.86 12.16
CA MET A 1 -33.74 -7.31 12.29
C MET A 1 -34.59 -7.69 11.10
N ASN A 2 -34.04 -8.41 10.12
CA ASN A 2 -34.78 -9.15 9.10
C ASN A 2 -33.81 -10.12 8.41
N LYS A 3 -33.89 -11.39 8.81
CA LYS A 3 -33.19 -12.52 8.19
C LYS A 3 -34.00 -12.96 6.97
N LYS A 4 -33.36 -13.09 5.80
CA LYS A 4 -33.89 -13.92 4.71
C LYS A 4 -32.82 -14.88 4.20
N LEU A 5 -33.14 -16.14 4.45
CA LEU A 5 -32.53 -17.38 4.03
C LEU A 5 -32.26 -17.42 2.51
N PHE A 6 -31.09 -17.93 2.13
CA PHE A 6 -30.93 -18.70 0.89
C PHE A 6 -30.11 -19.95 1.18
N ALA A 7 -30.78 -21.09 1.04
CA ALA A 7 -30.18 -22.42 0.98
C ALA A 7 -30.34 -22.92 -0.46
N ALA A 8 -29.26 -23.40 -1.07
CA ALA A 8 -29.31 -24.25 -2.25
C ALA A 8 -28.15 -25.24 -2.19
N LEU A 9 -28.49 -26.45 -1.76
CA LEU A 9 -27.69 -27.65 -1.76
C LEU A 9 -27.58 -28.18 -3.19
N ALA A 10 -26.37 -28.42 -3.70
CA ALA A 10 -26.15 -29.27 -4.85
C ALA A 10 -24.90 -30.12 -4.60
N ALA A 11 -25.13 -31.36 -4.16
CA ALA A 11 -24.13 -32.40 -4.08
C ALA A 11 -23.92 -32.98 -5.48
N SER A 12 -22.67 -33.04 -5.95
CA SER A 12 -22.30 -33.78 -7.15
C SER A 12 -21.20 -34.77 -6.82
N SER A 13 -21.60 -36.04 -6.78
CA SER A 13 -20.82 -37.23 -6.52
C SER A 13 -19.98 -37.63 -7.73
N VAL A 14 -18.65 -37.75 -7.56
CA VAL A 14 -17.75 -38.36 -8.54
C VAL A 14 -17.56 -39.83 -8.20
N LEU A 15 -17.99 -40.70 -9.13
CA LEU A 15 -17.85 -42.15 -9.10
C LEU A 15 -16.41 -42.56 -9.51
N LEU A 16 -15.77 -43.37 -8.65
CA LEU A 16 -14.58 -44.15 -8.97
C LEU A 16 -14.96 -45.33 -9.86
N ALA A 17 -14.38 -45.41 -11.05
CA ALA A 17 -14.42 -46.59 -11.91
C ALA A 17 -12.98 -47.13 -12.08
N VAL A 18 -12.72 -48.29 -11.49
CA VAL A 18 -11.53 -49.11 -11.76
C VAL A 18 -11.94 -50.22 -12.73
N CYS A 19 -11.33 -50.26 -13.92
CA CYS A 19 -11.48 -51.35 -14.86
C CYS A 19 -10.35 -52.36 -14.64
N THR A 20 -10.75 -53.58 -14.27
CA THR A 20 -9.97 -54.82 -14.33
C THR A 20 -9.79 -55.25 -15.80
N ALA A 21 -8.58 -55.63 -16.18
CA ALA A 21 -8.27 -56.38 -17.40
C ALA A 21 -7.55 -57.68 -17.03
N CYS A 22 -8.00 -58.81 -17.59
CA CYS A 22 -7.53 -60.18 -17.33
C CYS A 22 -6.59 -60.71 -18.43
N GLY A 23 -5.68 -61.62 -18.02
CA GLY A 23 -5.07 -62.74 -18.80
C GLY A 23 -3.81 -62.39 -19.62
N GLU A 24 -2.73 -63.19 -19.70
CA GLU A 24 -2.50 -64.62 -19.37
C GLU A 24 -0.98 -64.98 -19.32
N SER A 25 -0.65 -66.02 -18.52
CA SER A 25 0.51 -66.96 -18.47
C SER A 25 1.99 -66.49 -18.36
N SER A 26 2.64 -66.81 -17.23
CA SER A 26 3.37 -68.10 -17.02
C SER A 26 4.23 -68.10 -15.73
N SER A 27 4.12 -69.21 -14.96
CA SER A 27 5.10 -69.84 -14.03
C SER A 27 5.63 -69.03 -12.82
N GLN A 28 5.76 -69.53 -11.58
CA GLN A 28 5.60 -70.84 -10.95
C GLN A 28 5.85 -70.70 -9.42
N ALA A 29 5.04 -71.42 -8.62
CA ALA A 29 5.27 -71.97 -7.25
C ALA A 29 5.31 -71.07 -5.98
N GLU A 30 4.16 -71.00 -5.28
CA GLU A 30 3.84 -71.65 -3.97
C GLU A 30 4.62 -71.32 -2.66
N PRO A 31 4.01 -71.50 -1.45
CA PRO A 31 3.83 -70.42 -0.46
C PRO A 31 4.24 -70.81 0.99
N SER A 32 4.08 -69.90 1.97
CA SER A 32 3.66 -70.30 3.33
C SER A 32 3.16 -69.11 4.16
N VAL A 33 1.96 -69.29 4.70
CA VAL A 33 1.23 -68.46 5.67
C VAL A 33 1.68 -68.83 7.10
N ALA A 34 1.71 -67.87 8.04
CA ALA A 34 0.99 -67.92 9.34
C ALA A 34 1.65 -67.08 10.46
N GLU A 35 0.83 -66.15 10.98
CA GLU A 35 0.55 -65.79 12.38
C GLU A 35 1.65 -65.54 13.44
N THR A 36 1.56 -64.33 14.00
CA THR A 36 1.30 -63.98 15.42
C THR A 36 2.16 -64.64 16.51
N THR A 37 2.82 -63.84 17.36
CA THR A 37 2.60 -63.75 18.83
C THR A 37 3.58 -62.75 19.48
N ALA A 38 3.03 -61.90 20.35
CA ALA A 38 3.72 -60.93 21.20
C ALA A 38 4.28 -61.56 22.49
N ALA A 39 5.36 -60.99 23.04
CA ALA A 39 5.48 -60.56 24.45
C ALA A 39 6.93 -60.13 24.80
N GLU A 40 7.05 -58.94 25.41
CA GLU A 40 7.89 -58.50 26.57
C GLU A 40 9.28 -59.12 26.82
N SER A 41 10.30 -58.47 27.39
CA SER A 41 10.52 -57.17 28.05
C SER A 41 12.05 -57.06 28.28
N SER A 42 12.64 -55.86 28.30
CA SER A 42 13.63 -55.46 29.31
C SER A 42 14.08 -54.02 29.08
N ALA A 43 13.84 -53.19 30.09
CA ALA A 43 14.24 -51.80 30.20
C ALA A 43 15.75 -51.64 30.42
N ALA A 44 16.29 -50.51 29.95
CA ALA A 44 17.41 -49.81 30.57
C ALA A 44 17.34 -48.32 30.20
N GLU A 45 17.14 -47.49 31.22
CA GLU A 45 17.16 -46.03 31.19
C GLU A 45 18.52 -45.49 30.72
N THR A 46 18.51 -44.35 30.00
CA THR A 46 19.54 -43.30 30.16
C THR A 46 18.96 -41.95 29.68
N THR A 47 18.48 -41.17 30.66
CA THR A 47 18.49 -39.70 30.80
C THR A 47 18.52 -38.83 29.54
N ALA A 48 17.37 -38.20 29.24
CA ALA A 48 17.29 -36.98 28.44
C ALA A 48 17.66 -35.75 29.30
N PRO A 49 18.42 -34.77 28.79
CA PRO A 49 18.57 -33.49 29.48
C PRO A 49 17.30 -32.65 29.25
N GLU A 50 16.54 -32.42 30.32
CA GLU A 50 15.53 -31.38 30.36
C GLU A 50 16.24 -30.02 30.35
N SER A 51 16.25 -29.38 29.18
CA SER A 51 16.44 -27.93 29.07
C SER A 51 15.08 -27.31 28.80
N SER A 52 14.24 -27.29 29.83
CA SER A 52 13.08 -26.41 29.86
C SER A 52 13.58 -24.99 30.15
N ALA A 53 13.92 -24.26 29.09
CA ALA A 53 13.83 -22.82 29.15
C ALA A 53 12.34 -22.50 29.13
N ALA A 54 11.75 -22.38 30.32
CA ALA A 54 10.44 -21.76 30.47
C ALA A 54 10.58 -20.34 29.90
N ALA A 55 10.02 -20.12 28.70
CA ALA A 55 9.76 -18.78 28.23
C ALA A 55 8.85 -18.14 29.29
N GLU A 56 9.40 -17.19 30.06
CA GLU A 56 8.58 -16.35 30.91
C GLU A 56 7.58 -15.65 30.01
N SER A 57 6.31 -16.05 30.13
CA SER A 57 5.21 -15.34 29.49
C SER A 57 5.13 -13.96 30.13
N VAL A 58 5.74 -12.97 29.51
CA VAL A 58 5.48 -11.57 29.83
C VAL A 58 3.99 -11.34 29.58
N ALA A 59 3.25 -10.90 30.60
CA ALA A 59 1.89 -10.48 30.40
C ALA A 59 1.91 -9.26 29.47
N ALA A 60 0.99 -9.17 28.51
CA ALA A 60 0.95 -8.08 27.52
C ALA A 60 0.90 -6.68 28.17
N GLU A 61 0.52 -6.61 29.45
CA GLU A 61 0.40 -5.39 30.27
C GLU A 61 1.76 -4.79 30.70
N ASP A 62 2.87 -5.52 30.57
CA ASP A 62 4.23 -5.03 30.88
C ASP A 62 5.07 -4.70 29.62
N ILE A 63 4.48 -4.79 28.43
CA ILE A 63 5.19 -4.56 27.16
C ILE A 63 5.01 -3.10 26.74
N GLU A 64 6.10 -2.33 26.79
CA GLU A 64 6.17 -1.03 26.13
C GLU A 64 6.39 -1.24 24.62
N PHE A 65 5.37 -0.88 23.84
CA PHE A 65 5.38 -0.89 22.38
C PHE A 65 5.93 0.44 21.86
N GLU A 66 6.55 0.40 20.67
CA GLU A 66 6.87 1.60 19.93
C GLU A 66 5.58 2.34 19.54
N GLU A 67 5.64 3.66 19.37
CA GLU A 67 4.47 4.45 18.97
C GLU A 67 4.20 4.31 17.46
N PRO A 68 2.92 4.25 17.03
CA PRO A 68 2.55 4.28 15.62
C PRO A 68 2.86 5.66 15.01
N VAL A 69 3.44 5.67 13.81
CA VAL A 69 3.82 6.88 13.09
C VAL A 69 2.89 7.11 11.90
N VAL A 70 2.35 8.33 11.80
CA VAL A 70 1.47 8.79 10.72
C VAL A 70 2.19 9.86 9.90
N ALA A 71 2.14 9.74 8.58
CA ALA A 71 2.62 10.78 7.68
C ALA A 71 1.62 11.95 7.62
N GLU A 72 2.12 13.17 7.78
CA GLU A 72 1.40 14.43 7.62
C GLU A 72 1.81 15.11 6.30
N ASP A 73 1.06 16.11 5.86
CA ASP A 73 1.42 16.87 4.66
C ASP A 73 2.84 17.46 4.82
N GLY A 74 3.68 17.31 3.80
CA GLY A 74 5.09 17.67 3.80
C GLY A 74 6.03 16.58 4.31
N HIS A 75 5.50 15.49 4.89
CA HIS A 75 6.33 14.35 5.30
C HIS A 75 6.55 13.37 4.15
N ALA A 76 7.77 12.83 4.08
CA ALA A 76 8.08 11.69 3.25
C ALA A 76 7.86 10.39 4.02
N PHE A 77 7.39 9.33 3.33
CA PHE A 77 7.25 7.99 3.90
C PHE A 77 7.48 6.90 2.85
N LEU A 78 7.82 5.70 3.30
CA LEU A 78 7.94 4.51 2.45
C LEU A 78 6.58 3.80 2.40
N TYR A 79 5.81 3.98 1.32
CA TYR A 79 4.64 3.13 1.08
C TYR A 79 5.14 1.79 0.56
N ILE A 80 4.90 0.71 1.30
CA ILE A 80 5.31 -0.64 0.94
C ILE A 80 4.24 -1.69 1.25
N ASN A 81 4.15 -2.70 0.39
CA ASN A 81 3.41 -3.94 0.61
C ASN A 81 4.37 -5.12 0.40
N ASP A 82 4.39 -6.05 1.36
CA ASP A 82 5.10 -7.31 1.19
C ASP A 82 4.53 -8.13 0.01
N GLY A 83 5.21 -9.23 -0.33
CA GLY A 83 4.82 -10.11 -1.44
C GLY A 83 3.43 -10.74 -1.26
N GLN A 84 2.90 -10.77 -0.04
CA GLN A 84 1.60 -11.37 0.28
C GLN A 84 0.47 -10.34 0.47
N PHE A 85 0.79 -9.03 0.42
CA PHE A 85 -0.11 -7.94 0.84
C PHE A 85 -0.65 -8.13 2.27
N TYR A 86 0.11 -8.82 3.11
CA TYR A 86 -0.26 -9.06 4.50
C TYR A 86 0.33 -7.98 5.41
N VAL A 87 1.62 -7.69 5.26
CA VAL A 87 2.33 -6.68 6.05
C VAL A 87 2.64 -5.47 5.17
N SER A 88 2.18 -4.30 5.61
CA SER A 88 2.25 -3.06 4.84
C SER A 88 2.49 -1.83 5.70
N TYR A 89 2.87 -0.74 5.05
CA TYR A 89 2.80 0.62 5.57
C TYR A 89 2.34 1.58 4.48
N ASP A 90 1.26 2.30 4.72
CA ASP A 90 0.66 3.27 3.79
C ASP A 90 0.74 4.72 4.30
N GLY A 91 1.59 4.98 5.30
CA GLY A 91 1.68 6.29 5.95
C GLY A 91 0.61 6.52 7.02
N THR A 92 -0.19 5.51 7.37
CA THR A 92 -1.24 5.61 8.41
C THR A 92 -0.96 4.70 9.62
N ALA A 93 -1.64 4.99 10.73
CA ALA A 93 -1.55 4.21 11.97
C ALA A 93 -2.23 2.83 11.90
N ASN A 94 -2.99 2.54 10.84
CA ASN A 94 -3.70 1.26 10.71
C ASN A 94 -2.86 0.16 10.07
N SER A 95 -1.69 0.52 9.55
CA SER A 95 -0.78 -0.39 8.88
C SER A 95 0.10 -1.13 9.88
N LEU A 96 0.39 -2.41 9.63
CA LEU A 96 1.17 -3.25 10.57
C LEU A 96 2.59 -2.73 10.81
N MET A 97 3.23 -2.08 9.82
CA MET A 97 4.58 -1.50 9.97
C MET A 97 4.57 -0.02 10.36
N THR A 98 3.49 0.49 10.98
CA THR A 98 3.42 1.89 11.45
C THR A 98 4.39 2.22 12.59
N TYR A 99 4.72 1.22 13.40
CA TYR A 99 5.52 1.37 14.61
C TYR A 99 6.96 1.78 14.28
N ALA A 100 7.42 2.89 14.86
CA ALA A 100 8.76 3.45 14.62
C ALA A 100 9.13 3.63 13.13
N ALA A 101 8.15 3.87 12.25
CA ALA A 101 8.44 4.16 10.85
C ALA A 101 9.23 5.48 10.71
N GLY A 102 10.18 5.49 9.77
CA GLY A 102 10.99 6.66 9.45
C GLY A 102 10.22 7.57 8.49
N VAL A 103 9.70 8.69 9.02
CA VAL A 103 8.82 9.62 8.31
C VAL A 103 9.35 11.05 8.48
N PRO A 104 10.40 11.45 7.74
CA PRO A 104 10.98 12.78 7.88
C PRO A 104 10.12 13.86 7.26
N GLU A 105 10.09 15.04 7.88
CA GLU A 105 9.55 16.26 7.28
C GLU A 105 10.50 16.79 6.19
N ILE A 106 9.94 17.10 5.01
CA ILE A 106 10.69 17.79 3.95
C ILE A 106 10.77 19.27 4.30
N THR A 107 11.96 19.73 4.65
CA THR A 107 12.21 21.13 5.06
C THR A 107 12.91 21.95 3.98
N GLY A 108 13.27 21.30 2.86
CA GLY A 108 13.95 21.90 1.72
C GLY A 108 14.68 20.85 0.88
N ASP A 109 15.43 21.31 -0.12
CA ASP A 109 16.35 20.47 -0.88
C ASP A 109 17.39 19.83 0.06
N GLY A 110 17.68 18.53 -0.16
CA GLY A 110 18.62 17.81 0.69
C GLY A 110 18.44 16.30 0.67
N THR A 111 19.14 15.63 1.59
CA THR A 111 19.11 14.17 1.74
C THR A 111 18.24 13.77 2.92
N TYR A 112 17.41 12.76 2.71
CA TYR A 112 16.46 12.25 3.68
C TYR A 112 16.47 10.72 3.68
N THR A 113 15.92 10.12 4.74
CA THR A 113 15.79 8.65 4.85
C THR A 113 14.38 8.30 5.31
N VAL A 114 13.71 7.40 4.59
CA VAL A 114 12.46 6.76 5.04
C VAL A 114 12.74 5.32 5.43
N SER A 115 11.96 4.77 6.37
CA SER A 115 12.14 3.37 6.79
C SER A 115 10.87 2.72 7.31
N VAL A 116 10.82 1.39 7.20
CA VAL A 116 9.86 0.52 7.89
C VAL A 116 10.60 -0.62 8.59
N ASP A 117 10.05 -1.13 9.69
CA ASP A 117 10.63 -2.26 10.43
C ASP A 117 9.53 -3.20 10.96
N ALA A 118 9.41 -4.36 10.31
CA ALA A 118 8.49 -5.41 10.74
C ALA A 118 8.92 -6.10 12.04
N GLY A 119 10.14 -5.85 12.54
CA GLY A 119 10.66 -6.42 13.79
C GLY A 119 10.39 -5.58 15.04
N THR A 120 9.64 -4.48 14.91
CA THR A 120 9.16 -3.72 16.06
C THR A 120 8.23 -4.58 16.92
N LYS A 121 8.23 -4.36 18.24
CA LYS A 121 7.36 -5.12 19.14
C LYS A 121 5.89 -4.97 18.77
N GLY A 122 5.48 -3.76 18.40
CA GLY A 122 4.12 -3.48 17.97
C GLY A 122 3.73 -4.31 16.74
N CYS A 123 4.58 -4.34 15.72
CA CYS A 123 4.32 -5.11 14.51
C CYS A 123 4.25 -6.62 14.79
N GLN A 124 5.23 -7.16 15.54
CA GLN A 124 5.27 -8.58 15.90
C GLN A 124 4.04 -9.00 16.71
N PHE A 125 3.61 -8.16 17.66
CA PHE A 125 2.43 -8.41 18.47
C PHE A 125 1.13 -8.36 17.63
N ASP A 126 0.99 -7.39 16.73
CA ASP A 126 -0.20 -7.31 15.88
C ASP A 126 -0.29 -8.46 14.87
N ILE A 127 0.85 -9.01 14.44
CA ILE A 127 0.91 -10.18 13.56
C ILE A 127 0.56 -11.47 14.31
N GLY A 128 1.22 -11.72 15.45
CA GLY A 128 1.27 -13.04 16.08
C GLY A 128 0.80 -13.11 17.54
N GLY A 129 0.49 -11.97 18.16
CA GLY A 129 0.20 -11.88 19.59
C GLY A 129 1.43 -12.00 20.50
N ASP A 130 2.64 -11.93 19.94
CA ASP A 130 3.90 -12.00 20.67
C ASP A 130 4.84 -10.86 20.25
N ALA A 131 5.15 -9.97 21.18
CA ALA A 131 6.05 -8.84 20.94
C ALA A 131 7.51 -9.24 20.71
N ASN A 132 7.90 -10.47 21.07
CA ASN A 132 9.22 -11.03 20.81
C ASN A 132 9.20 -12.01 19.62
N GLY A 133 8.16 -11.93 18.79
CA GLY A 133 8.08 -12.70 17.56
C GLY A 133 9.28 -12.47 16.63
N ASP A 134 9.51 -13.42 15.73
CA ASP A 134 10.58 -13.39 14.74
C ASP A 134 10.06 -13.29 13.31
N TYR A 135 8.85 -12.74 13.12
CA TYR A 135 8.22 -12.60 11.81
C TYR A 135 9.12 -11.81 10.86
N ARG A 136 9.23 -12.32 9.62
CA ARG A 136 9.92 -11.69 8.51
C ARG A 136 9.02 -11.69 7.29
N CYS A 137 8.91 -10.51 6.67
CA CYS A 137 8.20 -10.31 5.42
C CYS A 137 8.76 -11.23 4.32
N ASP A 138 7.90 -11.63 3.39
CA ASP A 138 8.25 -12.44 2.22
C ASP A 138 7.86 -11.70 0.95
N GLY A 139 8.79 -11.58 0.01
CA GLY A 139 8.58 -10.90 -1.26
C GLY A 139 8.42 -9.38 -1.14
N LEU A 140 8.14 -8.77 -2.29
CA LEU A 140 7.78 -7.37 -2.45
C LEU A 140 6.71 -7.26 -3.54
N SER A 141 5.56 -6.68 -3.21
CA SER A 141 4.51 -6.44 -4.21
C SER A 141 4.49 -4.99 -4.70
N PHE A 142 4.86 -4.06 -3.82
CA PHE A 142 4.88 -2.63 -4.10
C PHE A 142 5.81 -1.91 -3.14
N ALA A 143 6.59 -0.94 -3.63
CA ALA A 143 7.27 0.04 -2.80
C ALA A 143 7.45 1.38 -3.53
N ALA A 144 7.28 2.49 -2.80
CA ALA A 144 7.56 3.83 -3.28
C ALA A 144 7.91 4.78 -2.11
N VAL A 145 8.78 5.75 -2.38
CA VAL A 145 8.92 6.93 -1.53
C VAL A 145 7.80 7.90 -1.93
N ILE A 146 7.02 8.37 -0.97
CA ILE A 146 5.91 9.31 -1.18
C ILE A 146 6.12 10.53 -0.29
N VAL A 147 5.95 11.73 -0.85
CA VAL A 147 5.83 12.97 -0.09
C VAL A 147 4.37 13.38 -0.06
N LYS A 148 3.79 13.38 1.15
CA LYS A 148 2.38 13.66 1.37
C LYS A 148 2.05 15.12 1.10
N GLY A 149 0.96 15.42 0.39
CA GLY A 149 0.62 16.75 -0.12
C GLY A 149 1.65 17.32 -1.10
N GLY A 150 2.58 16.50 -1.60
CA GLY A 150 3.78 16.96 -2.30
C GLY A 150 3.50 17.79 -3.54
N THR A 151 2.43 17.49 -4.29
CA THR A 151 2.12 18.24 -5.54
C THR A 151 1.70 19.68 -5.26
N THR A 152 1.12 19.94 -4.09
CA THR A 152 0.67 21.28 -3.67
C THR A 152 1.80 22.04 -2.98
N LEU A 153 2.53 21.37 -2.10
CA LEU A 153 3.60 22.00 -1.31
C LEU A 153 4.86 22.26 -2.14
N TYR A 154 5.20 21.34 -3.04
CA TYR A 154 6.45 21.33 -3.79
C TYR A 154 6.21 20.91 -5.26
N PRO A 155 5.53 21.75 -6.07
CA PRO A 155 5.10 21.37 -7.42
C PRO A 155 6.24 21.02 -8.39
N ASN A 156 7.47 21.45 -8.10
CA ASN A 156 8.66 21.17 -8.92
C ASN A 156 9.61 20.15 -8.25
N MET A 157 9.14 19.47 -7.19
CA MET A 157 9.95 18.52 -6.43
C MET A 157 10.38 17.35 -7.31
N CYS A 158 11.67 17.05 -7.28
CA CYS A 158 12.22 15.79 -7.75
C CYS A 158 12.72 14.98 -6.56
N ILE A 159 12.41 13.69 -6.56
CA ILE A 159 12.86 12.68 -5.61
C ILE A 159 13.82 11.76 -6.37
N GLU A 160 15.05 11.61 -5.91
CA GLU A 160 16.04 10.66 -6.46
C GLU A 160 16.47 9.67 -5.39
N ILE A 161 16.19 8.39 -5.60
CA ILE A 161 16.56 7.30 -4.70
C ILE A 161 18.04 6.99 -4.89
N LYS A 162 18.83 7.11 -3.82
CA LYS A 162 20.29 6.96 -3.85
C LYS A 162 20.74 5.58 -3.39
N GLU A 163 20.13 5.07 -2.32
CA GLU A 163 20.44 3.76 -1.78
C GLU A 163 19.20 3.13 -1.14
N ILE A 164 19.04 1.82 -1.34
CA ILE A 164 18.06 1.01 -0.61
C ILE A 164 18.84 -0.01 0.22
N ARG A 165 18.56 -0.05 1.52
CA ARG A 165 19.13 -1.03 2.44
C ARG A 165 18.02 -1.96 2.94
N MET A 166 18.28 -3.25 2.84
CA MET A 166 17.44 -4.31 3.37
C MET A 166 18.21 -5.01 4.49
N ASP A 167 17.65 -5.00 5.70
CA ASP A 167 18.30 -5.49 6.93
C ASP A 167 19.73 -4.92 7.09
N GLY A 168 19.89 -3.62 6.83
CA GLY A 168 21.17 -2.90 6.93
C GLY A 168 22.17 -3.18 5.80
N LYS A 169 21.80 -3.96 4.77
CA LYS A 169 22.66 -4.26 3.62
C LYS A 169 22.14 -3.57 2.36
N PRO A 170 22.99 -2.84 1.62
CA PRO A 170 22.60 -2.28 0.33
C PRO A 170 22.12 -3.37 -0.64
N ILE A 171 21.09 -3.07 -1.41
CA ILE A 171 20.61 -3.91 -2.53
C ILE A 171 20.89 -3.23 -3.86
N THR A 172 20.90 -4.02 -4.94
CA THR A 172 21.15 -3.51 -6.29
C THR A 172 19.94 -2.77 -6.84
N MET A 173 20.18 -1.58 -7.39
CA MET A 173 19.21 -0.89 -8.25
C MET A 173 19.57 -1.12 -9.72
N ASN A 174 18.62 -1.64 -10.49
CA ASN A 174 18.74 -2.01 -11.91
C ASN A 174 18.41 -0.85 -12.86
N ALA A 175 17.80 0.22 -12.34
CA ALA A 175 17.48 1.44 -13.05
C ALA A 175 17.46 2.61 -12.06
N LYS A 176 17.33 3.84 -12.56
CA LYS A 176 17.00 5.03 -11.78
C LYS A 176 15.48 5.15 -11.63
N ASN A 177 15.03 5.79 -10.57
CA ASN A 177 13.64 6.19 -10.42
C ASN A 177 13.38 7.53 -11.14
N TYR A 178 12.10 7.83 -11.36
CA TYR A 178 11.62 9.16 -11.70
C TYR A 178 10.62 9.64 -10.64
N THR A 179 10.25 10.92 -10.69
CA THR A 179 9.18 11.51 -9.87
C THR A 179 7.91 11.68 -10.69
N SER A 180 6.76 11.38 -10.11
CA SER A 180 5.44 11.58 -10.70
C SER A 180 4.36 11.64 -9.62
N SER A 181 3.11 11.86 -10.02
CA SER A 181 1.93 11.77 -9.15
C SER A 181 0.85 10.88 -9.77
N ASP A 182 0.47 9.82 -9.06
CA ASP A 182 -0.60 8.92 -9.52
C ASP A 182 -2.00 9.51 -9.31
N ASP A 183 -2.17 10.36 -8.28
CA ASP A 183 -3.48 10.88 -7.85
C ASP A 183 -3.59 12.41 -7.93
N GLY A 184 -2.53 13.07 -8.41
CA GLY A 184 -2.41 14.51 -8.49
C GLY A 184 -2.23 15.21 -7.14
N LYS A 185 -2.05 14.48 -6.04
CA LYS A 185 -1.91 15.02 -4.68
C LYS A 185 -0.55 14.73 -4.07
N GLU A 186 -0.09 13.49 -4.22
CA GLU A 186 1.17 13.04 -3.65
C GLU A 186 2.29 13.10 -4.69
N MET A 187 3.48 13.53 -4.28
CA MET A 187 4.70 13.32 -5.08
C MET A 187 5.27 11.94 -4.77
N ARG A 188 5.69 11.21 -5.80
CA ARG A 188 6.09 9.81 -5.67
C ARG A 188 7.32 9.48 -6.49
N ALA A 189 8.19 8.66 -5.90
CA ALA A 189 9.23 7.91 -6.59
C ALA A 189 9.03 6.40 -6.37
N ASN A 190 8.70 5.66 -7.43
CA ASN A 190 8.52 4.21 -7.33
C ASN A 190 9.88 3.49 -7.17
N ILE A 191 9.92 2.51 -6.26
CA ILE A 191 10.99 1.51 -6.15
C ILE A 191 10.58 0.28 -6.94
N TYR A 192 9.36 -0.21 -6.70
CA TYR A 192 8.78 -1.32 -7.43
C TYR A 192 7.28 -1.13 -7.57
N ASN A 193 6.81 -1.01 -8.81
CA ASN A 193 5.39 -0.96 -9.16
C ASN A 193 5.16 -1.69 -10.50
N GLN A 194 4.75 -2.96 -10.39
CA GLN A 194 4.51 -3.84 -11.55
C GLN A 194 3.33 -3.43 -12.43
N TRP A 195 2.45 -2.56 -11.93
CA TRP A 195 1.27 -2.10 -12.67
C TRP A 195 1.57 -0.92 -13.59
N VAL A 196 2.72 -0.26 -13.39
CA VAL A 196 3.19 0.84 -14.24
C VAL A 196 4.28 0.31 -15.16
N ASN A 197 4.00 0.31 -16.46
CA ASN A 197 4.88 -0.24 -17.50
C ASN A 197 5.27 0.80 -18.57
N ASN A 198 4.84 2.05 -18.39
CA ASN A 198 5.20 3.20 -19.22
C ASN A 198 5.30 4.43 -18.31
N PHE A 199 6.00 5.47 -18.74
CA PHE A 199 6.06 6.72 -17.98
C PHE A 199 4.67 7.40 -17.97
N PRO A 200 4.18 7.87 -16.81
CA PRO A 200 3.07 8.80 -16.77
C PRO A 200 3.46 10.15 -17.40
N ASP A 201 2.48 10.94 -17.83
CA ASP A 201 2.69 12.21 -18.55
C ASP A 201 3.49 13.24 -17.74
N ASP A 202 3.44 13.15 -16.42
CA ASP A 202 4.13 14.02 -15.47
C ASP A 202 5.46 13.44 -14.95
N ALA A 203 5.95 12.34 -15.53
CA ALA A 203 7.23 11.75 -15.14
C ALA A 203 8.39 12.73 -15.37
N HIS A 204 9.16 13.01 -14.33
CA HIS A 204 10.27 13.95 -14.41
C HIS A 204 11.40 13.64 -13.43
N THR A 205 12.53 14.30 -13.66
CA THR A 205 13.73 14.35 -12.81
C THR A 205 14.24 15.80 -12.75
N ALA A 206 15.31 16.03 -12.01
CA ALA A 206 15.97 17.35 -11.99
C ALA A 206 16.45 17.82 -13.38
N ASP A 207 16.72 16.87 -14.30
CA ASP A 207 17.12 17.17 -15.68
C ASP A 207 15.93 17.43 -16.62
N GLY A 208 14.69 17.33 -16.12
CA GLY A 208 13.45 17.56 -16.86
C GLY A 208 12.60 16.31 -17.06
N ALA A 209 11.69 16.38 -18.04
CA ALA A 209 10.72 15.33 -18.31
C ALA A 209 11.38 14.02 -18.77
N VAL A 210 10.85 12.89 -18.28
CA VAL A 210 11.28 11.54 -18.67
C VAL A 210 10.22 10.98 -19.62
N THR A 211 10.65 10.55 -20.81
CA THR A 211 9.74 10.09 -21.88
C THR A 211 10.31 8.87 -22.60
N GLY A 212 9.48 8.22 -23.43
CA GLY A 212 9.86 7.05 -24.21
C GLY A 212 9.62 5.73 -23.46
N ASP A 213 10.43 4.72 -23.77
CA ASP A 213 10.34 3.41 -23.14
C ASP A 213 11.22 3.34 -21.88
N PHE A 214 10.87 2.46 -20.94
CA PHE A 214 11.72 2.18 -19.79
C PHE A 214 13.12 1.70 -20.22
N GLY A 215 14.11 2.07 -19.42
CA GLY A 215 15.52 1.78 -19.70
C GLY A 215 16.38 2.29 -18.57
N GLU A 216 16.98 3.47 -18.74
CA GLU A 216 17.71 4.13 -17.65
C GLU A 216 16.78 4.44 -16.46
N TYR A 217 15.55 4.87 -16.74
CA TYR A 217 14.53 5.15 -15.75
C TYR A 217 13.42 4.08 -15.78
N SER A 218 12.83 3.78 -14.62
CA SER A 218 11.78 2.76 -14.47
C SER A 218 10.94 2.98 -13.21
N SER A 219 9.73 2.42 -13.18
CA SER A 219 8.93 2.23 -11.96
C SER A 219 9.32 0.97 -11.17
N GLN A 220 10.21 0.16 -11.75
CA GLN A 220 10.71 -1.11 -11.23
C GLN A 220 12.24 -1.03 -11.22
N ILE A 221 12.79 -0.40 -10.18
CA ILE A 221 14.23 -0.10 -10.08
C ILE A 221 15.01 -1.19 -9.36
N VAL A 222 14.34 -2.19 -8.79
CA VAL A 222 14.93 -3.34 -8.09
C VAL A 222 14.39 -4.65 -8.68
N ASP A 223 15.08 -5.77 -8.45
CA ASP A 223 14.53 -7.10 -8.73
C ASP A 223 13.71 -7.56 -7.51
N PRO A 224 12.38 -7.78 -7.62
CA PRO A 224 11.58 -8.28 -6.50
C PRO A 224 12.06 -9.65 -5.98
N ALA A 225 12.79 -10.44 -6.79
CA ALA A 225 13.36 -11.72 -6.36
C ALA A 225 14.46 -11.58 -5.29
N ASP A 226 15.02 -10.38 -5.10
CA ASP A 226 15.98 -10.10 -4.03
C ASP A 226 15.30 -10.02 -2.65
N PHE A 227 13.99 -9.78 -2.59
CA PHE A 227 13.22 -9.58 -1.36
C PHE A 227 12.67 -10.88 -0.77
N LYS A 228 13.50 -11.89 -0.52
CA LYS A 228 13.02 -13.22 -0.08
C LYS A 228 12.55 -13.26 1.37
N LYS A 229 13.37 -12.73 2.28
CA LYS A 229 13.07 -12.59 3.70
C LYS A 229 13.73 -11.33 4.21
N TRP A 230 12.94 -10.42 4.76
CA TRP A 230 13.42 -9.15 5.25
C TRP A 230 12.60 -8.70 6.46
N GLN A 231 13.19 -7.83 7.25
CA GLN A 231 12.55 -7.25 8.42
C GLN A 231 12.51 -5.73 8.31
N LYS A 232 13.63 -5.11 7.97
CA LYS A 232 13.77 -3.66 7.87
C LYS A 232 14.15 -3.23 6.47
N ILE A 233 13.50 -2.18 5.98
CA ILE A 233 13.90 -1.48 4.76
C ILE A 233 14.14 -0.01 5.09
N GLU A 234 15.26 0.51 4.61
CA GLU A 234 15.64 1.91 4.70
C GLU A 234 15.97 2.41 3.29
N VAL A 235 15.52 3.61 2.97
CA VAL A 235 15.74 4.22 1.65
C VAL A 235 16.29 5.61 1.85
N ASP A 236 17.52 5.83 1.40
CA ASP A 236 18.14 7.14 1.32
C ASP A 236 17.79 7.77 -0.03
N PHE A 237 17.29 8.99 0.00
CA PHE A 237 16.88 9.73 -1.19
C PHE A 237 17.28 11.20 -1.09
N GLU A 238 17.46 11.81 -2.24
CA GLU A 238 17.69 13.24 -2.40
C GLU A 238 16.42 13.89 -2.92
N VAL A 239 16.15 15.08 -2.39
CA VAL A 239 15.07 15.96 -2.80
C VAL A 239 15.68 17.22 -3.38
N THR A 240 15.17 17.64 -4.53
CA THR A 240 15.48 18.94 -5.15
C THR A 240 14.20 19.64 -5.61
N GLY A 241 14.26 20.95 -5.83
CA GLY A 241 13.13 21.71 -6.41
C GLY A 241 12.04 22.08 -5.40
N THR A 242 12.34 22.07 -4.10
CA THR A 242 11.40 22.51 -3.04
C THR A 242 11.22 24.02 -2.99
N ASP A 243 12.19 24.78 -3.53
CA ASP A 243 12.25 26.24 -3.46
C ASP A 243 11.16 26.95 -4.32
N ALA A 244 10.33 26.18 -5.02
CA ALA A 244 9.18 26.68 -5.76
C ALA A 244 7.88 26.54 -4.97
N ALA A 245 7.85 27.03 -3.73
CA ALA A 245 6.59 27.34 -3.06
C ALA A 245 5.93 28.55 -3.76
N GLY A 246 5.15 28.29 -4.81
CA GLY A 246 4.07 29.17 -5.29
C GLY A 246 4.43 30.41 -6.12
N ALA A 247 5.00 30.24 -7.33
CA ALA A 247 5.08 31.34 -8.30
C ALA A 247 4.54 31.05 -9.72
N ALA A 248 4.07 29.84 -10.03
CA ALA A 248 3.70 29.52 -11.42
C ALA A 248 2.47 28.60 -11.60
N ALA A 249 1.47 28.69 -10.72
CA ALA A 249 0.19 27.99 -10.91
C ALA A 249 -1.05 28.90 -10.68
N GLY A 250 -0.88 30.23 -10.75
CA GLY A 250 -1.92 31.20 -10.39
C GLY A 250 -2.27 32.26 -11.43
N GLU A 251 -1.67 32.26 -12.62
CA GLU A 251 -1.98 33.23 -13.68
C GLU A 251 -2.30 32.54 -15.01
N GLU A 252 -3.33 31.69 -15.04
CA GLU A 252 -4.00 31.34 -16.31
C GLU A 252 -5.35 30.65 -16.07
N LYS A 253 -6.24 31.25 -15.26
CA LYS A 253 -7.69 30.90 -15.29
C LYS A 253 -8.66 31.87 -14.59
N LYS A 254 -8.33 33.15 -14.41
CA LYS A 254 -9.24 34.11 -13.76
C LYS A 254 -10.04 35.00 -14.73
N ASP A 255 -9.69 35.07 -16.01
CA ASP A 255 -10.39 35.98 -16.93
C ASP A 255 -11.59 35.37 -17.67
N ALA A 256 -11.88 34.08 -17.52
CA ALA A 256 -13.07 33.46 -18.13
C ALA A 256 -14.30 33.45 -17.22
N ALA A 257 -14.16 33.71 -15.91
CA ALA A 257 -15.26 33.66 -14.95
C ALA A 257 -15.82 35.06 -14.58
N ALA A 258 -15.13 36.14 -14.94
CA ALA A 258 -15.60 37.50 -14.66
C ALA A 258 -16.60 38.01 -15.71
N GLU A 259 -16.54 37.52 -16.96
CA GLU A 259 -17.45 37.99 -18.03
C GLU A 259 -18.85 37.35 -17.96
N GLU A 260 -19.01 36.18 -17.30
CA GLU A 260 -20.34 35.57 -17.10
C GLU A 260 -21.07 36.09 -15.85
N SER A 261 -20.37 36.70 -14.87
CA SER A 261 -21.03 37.25 -13.68
C SER A 261 -21.56 38.67 -13.84
N GLU A 262 -21.01 39.46 -14.78
CA GLU A 262 -21.51 40.81 -15.05
C GLU A 262 -22.72 40.81 -16.01
N ALA A 263 -22.84 39.82 -16.90
CA ALA A 263 -24.03 39.65 -17.74
C ALA A 263 -25.27 39.16 -16.96
N ALA A 264 -25.07 38.44 -15.85
CA ALA A 264 -26.16 37.93 -15.02
C ALA A 264 -26.71 38.97 -14.02
N ALA A 265 -25.88 39.93 -13.59
CA ALA A 265 -26.30 41.00 -12.68
C ALA A 265 -27.19 42.03 -13.40
N GLU A 266 -26.84 42.44 -14.63
CA GLU A 266 -27.62 43.43 -15.41
C GLU A 266 -28.99 42.88 -15.87
N SER A 267 -29.14 41.56 -16.01
CA SER A 267 -30.44 40.94 -16.36
C SER A 267 -31.39 40.77 -15.17
N SER A 268 -30.93 40.96 -13.93
CA SER A 268 -31.76 40.75 -12.73
C SER A 268 -32.36 42.04 -12.16
N GLU A 269 -31.74 43.20 -12.41
CA GLU A 269 -32.34 44.51 -12.10
C GLU A 269 -33.38 44.97 -13.12
N ALA A 270 -33.31 44.53 -14.38
CA ALA A 270 -34.32 44.86 -15.40
C ALA A 270 -35.66 44.09 -15.23
N ALA A 271 -35.67 42.96 -14.52
CA ALA A 271 -36.86 42.14 -14.30
C ALA A 271 -37.66 42.53 -13.03
N ALA A 272 -37.05 43.27 -12.10
CA ALA A 272 -37.71 43.69 -10.86
C ALA A 272 -38.53 44.99 -11.01
N GLU A 273 -38.29 45.81 -12.05
CA GLU A 273 -39.08 47.02 -12.32
C GLU A 273 -40.33 46.79 -13.20
N SER A 274 -40.51 45.62 -13.82
CA SER A 274 -41.69 45.34 -14.67
C SER A 274 -42.87 44.65 -13.96
N ASP A 275 -42.69 44.13 -12.74
CA ASP A 275 -43.78 43.45 -11.99
C ASP A 275 -44.47 44.35 -10.95
N ALA A 276 -43.90 45.54 -10.65
CA ALA A 276 -44.53 46.52 -9.75
C ALA A 276 -45.57 47.43 -10.45
N ALA A 277 -45.73 47.34 -11.78
CA ALA A 277 -46.63 48.21 -12.56
C ALA A 277 -47.94 47.52 -13.03
N ALA A 278 -48.15 46.23 -12.72
CA ALA A 278 -49.30 45.47 -13.22
C ALA A 278 -50.45 45.24 -12.21
N GLU A 279 -50.28 45.55 -10.91
CA GLU A 279 -51.32 45.34 -9.88
C GLU A 279 -52.03 46.63 -9.40
N SER A 280 -52.12 47.69 -10.20
CA SER A 280 -52.92 48.88 -9.85
C SER A 280 -54.02 49.29 -10.84
N SER A 281 -54.47 48.41 -11.75
CA SER A 281 -55.55 48.75 -12.71
C SER A 281 -56.72 47.76 -12.76
N ALA A 282 -57.12 47.18 -11.62
CA ALA A 282 -58.31 46.33 -11.54
C ALA A 282 -59.17 46.65 -10.31
N ALA A 283 -59.67 47.88 -10.20
CA ALA A 283 -60.77 48.22 -9.28
C ALA A 283 -61.42 49.57 -9.63
N ALA A 284 -62.07 49.68 -10.79
CA ALA A 284 -63.03 50.76 -11.05
C ALA A 284 -63.92 50.44 -12.26
N GLU A 285 -64.95 49.61 -12.09
CA GLU A 285 -66.20 49.73 -12.86
C GLU A 285 -67.30 48.89 -12.20
N SER A 286 -68.13 49.53 -11.38
CA SER A 286 -69.41 49.00 -10.89
C SER A 286 -70.26 50.16 -10.35
N SER A 287 -70.82 50.98 -11.24
CA SER A 287 -72.01 51.77 -10.94
C SER A 287 -72.78 52.09 -12.22
N GLU A 288 -73.99 51.54 -12.33
CA GLU A 288 -75.25 52.15 -12.80
C GLU A 288 -76.11 51.16 -13.59
N GLY A 289 -77.29 50.93 -13.02
CA GLY A 289 -78.36 50.02 -13.40
C GLY A 289 -79.30 49.84 -12.23
#